data_AF-A0A4Q7YDG8-F1
#
_entry.id   AF-A0A4Q7YDG8-F1
#
_cell.length_a   1.000
_cell.length_b   1.000
_cell.length_c   1.000
_cell.angle_alpha   90.00
_cell.angle_beta   90.00
_cell.angle_gamma   90.00
#
_symmetry.space_group_name_H-M   'P 1'
#
loop_
_entity.id
_entity.type
_entity.pdbx_description
1 polymer ?
#
loop_
_entity_poly.entity_id
_entity_poly.type
_entity_poly.pdbx_seq_one_letter_code
_entity_poly.pdbx_strand_id
1 'polypeptide(L)'
;MRPAALALVRSAVTNEWTARLLREFLVSQILRRVVGTLGLPAAEREARGSLAASQLIGLVMARYVLRVEPLASASPESIVAAVGPTVQRYLTGDVDLPKP
;
A
#
# COMPACT_ATOMS: atom_id res chain seq x y z
N MET A 1 -21.36 29.59 -1.84
CA MET A 1 -21.26 28.14 -1.57
C MET A 1 -21.52 27.92 -0.09
N ARG A 2 -22.53 27.11 0.26
CA ARG A 2 -23.10 27.03 1.61
C ARG A 2 -22.21 26.18 2.55
N PRO A 3 -22.14 26.51 3.86
CA PRO A 3 -21.42 25.74 4.89
C PRO A 3 -21.70 24.23 4.90
N ALA A 4 -22.87 23.83 4.39
CA ALA A 4 -23.28 22.44 4.21
C ALA A 4 -22.34 21.62 3.29
N ALA A 5 -21.75 22.23 2.26
CA ALA A 5 -20.82 21.52 1.37
C ALA A 5 -19.49 21.22 2.08
N LEU A 6 -19.00 22.15 2.90
CA LEU A 6 -17.82 21.95 3.75
C LEU A 6 -18.07 20.95 4.88
N ALA A 7 -19.30 20.91 5.42
CA ALA A 7 -19.70 19.91 6.41
C ALA A 7 -19.76 18.50 5.81
N LEU A 8 -20.26 18.35 4.57
CA LEU A 8 -20.27 17.08 3.84
C LEU A 8 -18.85 16.57 3.54
N VAL A 9 -17.94 17.45 3.11
CA VAL A 9 -16.53 17.09 2.91
C VAL A 9 -15.90 16.66 4.23
N ARG A 10 -16.15 17.37 5.34
CA ARG A 10 -15.63 17.02 6.67
C ARG A 10 -16.21 15.72 7.23
N SER A 11 -17.47 15.39 6.87
CA SER A 11 -18.13 14.12 7.21
C SER A 11 -17.58 12.92 6.45
N ALA A 12 -17.04 13.12 5.24
CA ALA A 12 -16.40 12.05 4.48
C ALA A 12 -15.06 11.61 5.12
N VAL A 13 -14.33 12.56 5.70
CA VAL A 13 -13.02 12.34 6.36
C VAL A 13 -13.13 11.50 7.64
N THR A 14 -14.30 11.48 8.28
CA THR A 14 -14.54 10.67 9.50
C THR A 14 -14.60 9.16 9.28
N ASN A 15 -14.60 8.65 8.04
CA ASN A 15 -14.43 7.22 7.72
C ASN A 15 -13.08 6.90 7.02
N GLU A 16 -12.29 7.92 6.66
CA GLU A 16 -10.93 7.74 6.12
C GLU A 16 -9.88 7.48 7.21
N TRP A 17 -10.11 7.95 8.43
CA TRP A 17 -9.25 7.69 9.59
C TRP A 17 -9.14 6.19 9.93
N THR A 18 -10.26 5.47 9.86
CA THR A 18 -10.31 4.00 10.10
C THR A 18 -9.67 3.23 8.95
N ALA A 19 -9.87 3.65 7.70
CA ALA A 19 -9.19 3.07 6.54
C ALA A 19 -7.67 3.34 6.55
N ARG A 20 -7.25 4.47 7.11
CA ARG A 20 -5.85 4.83 7.35
C ARG A 20 -5.23 3.97 8.46
N LEU A 21 -5.92 3.74 9.56
CA LEU A 21 -5.50 2.83 10.63
C LEU A 21 -5.40 1.36 10.15
N LEU A 22 -6.38 0.89 9.36
CA LEU A 22 -6.34 -0.47 8.77
C LEU A 22 -5.14 -0.66 7.84
N ARG A 23 -4.75 0.41 7.15
CA ARG A 23 -3.64 0.45 6.21
C ARG A 23 -2.28 0.57 6.90
N GLU A 24 -2.15 1.38 7.96
CA GLU A 24 -0.98 1.41 8.84
C GLU A 24 -0.77 0.04 9.54
N PHE A 25 -1.86 -0.63 9.91
CA PHE A 25 -1.84 -2.00 10.42
C PHE A 25 -1.38 -3.02 9.38
N LEU A 26 -1.92 -3.00 8.16
CA LEU A 26 -1.54 -3.92 7.07
C LEU A 26 -0.06 -3.75 6.68
N VAL A 27 0.44 -2.53 6.57
CA VAL A 27 1.85 -2.25 6.25
C VAL A 27 2.76 -2.75 7.37
N SER A 28 2.46 -2.42 8.63
CA SER A 28 3.34 -2.75 9.75
C SER A 28 3.35 -4.24 10.12
N GLN A 29 2.25 -4.96 9.91
CA GLN A 29 2.13 -6.39 10.23
C GLN A 29 2.58 -7.29 9.08
N ILE A 30 2.24 -6.97 7.82
CA ILE A 30 2.62 -7.82 6.67
C ILE A 30 4.13 -7.76 6.45
N LEU A 31 4.75 -6.57 6.52
CA LEU A 31 6.19 -6.44 6.26
C LEU A 31 7.04 -7.13 7.31
N ARG A 32 6.74 -6.97 8.60
CA ARG A 32 7.51 -7.65 9.66
C ARG A 32 7.38 -9.17 9.57
N ARG A 33 6.22 -9.68 9.16
CA ARG A 33 5.97 -11.12 9.06
C ARG A 33 6.59 -11.74 7.82
N VAL A 34 6.40 -11.14 6.64
CA VAL A 34 6.83 -11.68 5.34
C VAL A 34 8.34 -11.55 5.16
N VAL A 35 8.91 -10.42 5.55
CA VAL A 35 10.34 -10.20 5.45
C VAL A 35 11.09 -11.02 6.48
N GLY A 36 10.56 -11.14 7.71
CA GLY A 36 11.19 -11.89 8.80
C GLY A 36 11.44 -13.38 8.49
N THR A 37 10.72 -13.96 7.53
CA THR A 37 10.90 -15.34 7.08
C THR A 37 11.87 -15.49 5.91
N LEU A 38 12.34 -14.39 5.31
CA LEU A 38 13.33 -14.45 4.23
C LEU A 38 14.70 -14.75 4.84
N GLY A 39 15.39 -15.78 4.32
CA GLY A 39 16.75 -16.16 4.73
C GLY A 39 17.83 -15.18 4.25
N LEU A 40 17.54 -13.88 4.23
CA LEU A 40 18.40 -12.81 3.70
C LEU A 40 19.01 -11.98 4.85
N PRO A 41 20.13 -11.26 4.64
CA PRO A 41 20.66 -10.31 5.61
C PRO A 41 19.64 -9.26 6.07
N ALA A 42 19.75 -8.78 7.31
CA ALA A 42 18.75 -7.87 7.90
C ALA A 42 18.54 -6.58 7.09
N ALA A 43 19.62 -5.96 6.61
CA ALA A 43 19.53 -4.74 5.80
C ALA A 43 18.85 -5.00 4.44
N GLU A 44 19.14 -6.14 3.80
CA GLU A 44 18.52 -6.52 2.53
C GLU A 44 17.01 -6.74 2.70
N ARG A 45 16.65 -7.48 3.75
CA ARG A 45 15.28 -7.71 4.19
C ARG A 45 14.53 -6.40 4.38
N GLU A 46 15.10 -5.46 5.13
CA GLU A 46 14.48 -4.17 5.40
C GLU A 46 14.27 -3.35 4.12
N ALA A 47 15.27 -3.29 3.23
CA ALA A 47 15.16 -2.59 1.95
C ALA A 47 14.10 -3.21 1.02
N ARG A 48 14.03 -4.54 0.92
CA ARG A 48 12.98 -5.24 0.17
C ARG A 48 11.59 -4.98 0.77
N GLY A 49 11.52 -5.00 2.09
CA GLY A 49 10.31 -4.69 2.84
C GLY A 49 9.81 -3.28 2.55
N SER A 50 10.68 -2.27 2.59
CA SER A 50 10.28 -0.88 2.35
C SER A 50 9.77 -0.64 0.92
N LEU A 51 10.34 -1.31 -0.08
CA LEU A 51 9.83 -1.26 -1.46
C LEU A 51 8.46 -1.93 -1.62
N ALA A 52 8.26 -3.11 -1.02
CA ALA A 52 6.95 -3.75 -1.02
C ALA A 52 5.89 -2.90 -0.27
N ALA A 53 6.30 -2.26 0.83
CA ALA A 53 5.48 -1.34 1.61
C ALA A 53 4.96 -0.19 0.75
N SER A 54 5.87 0.51 0.08
CA SER A 54 5.56 1.72 -0.67
C SER A 54 4.59 1.42 -1.81
N GLN A 55 4.77 0.28 -2.50
CA GLN A 55 3.87 -0.18 -3.55
C GLN A 55 2.45 -0.42 -3.02
N LEU A 56 2.31 -1.13 -1.90
CA LEU A 56 0.99 -1.41 -1.30
C LEU A 56 0.34 -0.13 -0.77
N ILE A 57 1.08 0.74 -0.09
CA ILE A 57 0.57 2.03 0.40
C ILE A 57 0.05 2.86 -0.77
N GLY A 58 0.84 3.00 -1.83
CA GLY A 58 0.49 3.77 -3.03
C GLY A 58 -0.74 3.22 -3.73
N LEU A 59 -0.85 1.89 -3.87
CA LEU A 59 -2.02 1.23 -4.46
C LEU A 59 -3.28 1.53 -3.66
N VAL A 60 -3.24 1.30 -2.35
CA VAL A 60 -4.41 1.55 -1.50
C VAL A 60 -4.70 3.09 -1.53
N MET A 61 -3.65 3.93 -1.69
CA MET A 61 -3.62 5.38 -1.95
C MET A 61 -4.59 5.77 -3.03
N ALA A 62 -4.16 5.42 -4.22
CA ALA A 62 -4.81 5.71 -5.47
C ALA A 62 -6.20 5.06 -5.53
N ARG A 63 -6.38 3.83 -5.05
CA ARG A 63 -7.64 3.09 -5.18
C ARG A 63 -8.75 3.57 -4.25
N TYR A 64 -8.47 3.76 -2.95
CA TYR A 64 -9.53 3.94 -1.95
C TYR A 64 -9.68 5.39 -1.46
N VAL A 65 -8.59 6.14 -1.38
CA VAL A 65 -8.60 7.52 -0.84
C VAL A 65 -8.74 8.50 -2.00
N LEU A 66 -7.79 8.47 -2.94
CA LEU A 66 -7.79 9.39 -4.08
C LEU A 66 -8.79 8.97 -5.17
N ARG A 67 -9.23 7.70 -5.16
CA ARG A 67 -10.18 7.11 -6.11
C ARG A 67 -9.83 7.39 -7.58
N VAL A 68 -8.56 7.16 -7.94
CA VAL A 68 -8.03 7.33 -9.30
C VAL A 68 -8.62 6.27 -10.23
N GLU A 69 -9.25 6.66 -11.33
CA GLU A 69 -9.80 5.72 -12.33
C GLU A 69 -8.77 5.38 -13.43
N PRO A 70 -8.80 4.15 -14.00
CA PRO A 70 -9.74 3.05 -13.74
C PRO A 70 -9.39 2.21 -12.50
N LEU A 71 -8.36 2.59 -11.74
CA LEU A 71 -7.84 1.80 -10.63
C LEU A 71 -8.81 1.71 -9.44
N ALA A 72 -9.70 2.68 -9.25
CA ALA A 72 -10.71 2.66 -8.20
C ALA A 72 -11.82 1.65 -8.47
N SER A 73 -12.23 1.50 -9.73
CA SER A 73 -13.31 0.60 -10.16
C SER A 73 -12.84 -0.79 -10.62
N ALA A 74 -11.55 -0.98 -10.90
CA ALA A 74 -11.01 -2.27 -11.36
C ALA A 74 -11.31 -3.44 -10.42
N SER A 75 -11.40 -4.67 -10.94
CA SER A 75 -11.60 -5.86 -10.10
C SER A 75 -10.34 -6.19 -9.29
N PRO A 76 -10.47 -6.76 -8.07
CA PRO A 76 -9.31 -7.20 -7.29
C PRO A 76 -8.37 -8.14 -8.07
N GLU A 77 -8.92 -9.06 -8.86
CA GLU A 77 -8.16 -10.04 -9.64
C GLU A 77 -7.29 -9.36 -10.69
N SER A 78 -7.83 -8.35 -11.38
CA SER A 78 -7.06 -7.57 -12.36
C SER A 78 -5.90 -6.81 -11.70
N ILE A 79 -6.13 -6.26 -10.50
CA ILE A 79 -5.09 -5.57 -9.74
C ILE A 79 -4.03 -6.56 -9.25
N VAL A 80 -4.42 -7.72 -8.76
CA VAL A 80 -3.47 -8.75 -8.32
C VAL A 80 -2.62 -9.22 -9.49
N ALA A 81 -3.22 -9.47 -10.66
CA ALA A 81 -2.49 -9.85 -11.86
C ALA A 81 -1.47 -8.78 -12.29
N ALA A 82 -1.83 -7.49 -12.16
CA ALA A 82 -0.95 -6.38 -12.55
C ALA A 82 0.13 -6.05 -11.50
N VAL A 83 -0.21 -6.04 -10.21
CA VAL A 83 0.64 -5.55 -9.11
C VAL A 83 1.39 -6.68 -8.40
N GLY A 84 0.83 -7.89 -8.38
CA GLY A 84 1.42 -9.08 -7.75
C GLY A 84 2.86 -9.35 -8.19
N PRO A 85 3.18 -9.35 -9.49
CA PRO A 85 4.55 -9.54 -9.97
C PRO A 85 5.54 -8.49 -9.45
N THR A 86 5.11 -7.23 -9.31
CA THR A 86 5.95 -6.15 -8.76
C THR A 86 6.27 -6.40 -7.28
N VAL A 87 5.26 -6.77 -6.48
CA VAL A 87 5.46 -7.10 -5.07
C VAL A 87 6.35 -8.35 -4.93
N GLN A 88 6.13 -9.38 -5.74
CA GLN A 88 6.97 -10.58 -5.75
C GLN A 88 8.42 -10.27 -6.11
N ARG A 89 8.63 -9.38 -7.10
CA ARG A 89 9.97 -8.91 -7.49
C ARG A 89 10.67 -8.25 -6.31
N TYR A 90 10.01 -7.36 -5.57
CA TYR A 90 10.64 -6.74 -4.38
C TYR A 90 10.98 -7.77 -3.31
N LEU A 91 10.08 -8.71 -3.03
CA LEU A 91 10.27 -9.66 -1.93
C LEU A 91 11.31 -10.74 -2.22
N THR A 92 11.38 -11.24 -3.44
CA THR A 92 12.17 -12.46 -3.77
C THR A 92 12.88 -12.42 -5.11
N GLY A 93 12.54 -11.46 -5.96
CA GLY A 93 13.13 -11.34 -7.29
C GLY A 93 14.40 -10.50 -7.30
N ASP A 94 14.93 -10.34 -8.50
CA ASP A 94 16.08 -9.48 -8.75
C ASP A 94 15.67 -8.00 -8.73
N VAL A 95 16.35 -7.22 -7.89
CA VAL A 95 16.07 -5.80 -7.69
C VAL A 95 17.33 -5.11 -7.16
N ASP A 96 17.69 -4.00 -7.79
CA ASP A 96 18.69 -3.09 -7.27
C ASP A 96 18.13 -2.41 -6.02
N LEU A 97 18.68 -2.80 -4.87
CA LEU A 97 18.22 -2.28 -3.59
C LEU A 97 18.78 -0.88 -3.34
N PRO A 98 17.96 0.04 -2.83
CA PRO A 98 18.43 1.35 -2.41
C PRO A 98 19.49 1.16 -1.33
N LYS A 99 20.63 1.83 -1.53
CA LYS A 99 21.69 1.91 -0.53
C LYS A 99 21.36 3.08 0.41
N PRO A 100 21.62 2.95 1.72
CA PRO A 100 21.47 4.04 2.67
C PRO A 100 22.40 5.22 2.31
#